data_AF-A0A1I1UA65-F1
#
_entry.id   AF-A0A1I1UA65-F1
#
_cell.length_a   1.000
_cell.length_b   1.000
_cell.length_c   1.000
_cell.angle_alpha   90.00
_cell.angle_beta   90.00
_cell.angle_gamma   90.00
#
_symmetry.space_group_name_H-M   'P 1'
#
loop_
_entity.id
_entity.type
_entity.pdbx_description
1 polymer ?
#
loop_
_entity_poly.entity_id
_entity_poly.type
_entity_poly.pdbx_seq_one_letter_code
_entity_poly.pdbx_strand_id
1 'polypeptide(L)'
;MHTVWKGSLSLGLLNISIKLYSAVEEKDIKFLSLHKECLTPIKYKKIAPDCTDTGVSDEEVVKAYEYAPHKYIIVEDKELEALQKKDEPRIIRISSFIQNNEIDSIFFDRSYFVGPIHGNENPYLLLKEALEKTFMLIV
;
A
#
# COMPACT_ATOMS: atom_id res chain seq x y z
N MET A 1 5.56 16.32 3.89
CA MET A 1 4.48 15.43 3.41
C MET A 1 4.96 14.68 2.18
N HIS A 2 5.21 13.37 2.29
CA HIS A 2 5.55 12.54 1.13
C HIS A 2 4.27 12.01 0.48
N THR A 3 4.26 11.96 -0.85
CA THR A 3 3.17 11.32 -1.60
C THR A 3 3.27 9.81 -1.44
N VAL A 4 2.19 9.20 -0.94
CA VAL A 4 2.09 7.74 -0.78
C VAL A 4 1.60 7.08 -2.07
N TRP A 5 0.72 7.77 -2.78
CA TRP A 5 0.08 7.22 -3.98
C TRP A 5 -0.25 8.32 -4.99
N LYS A 6 -0.20 7.96 -6.28
CA LYS A 6 -0.62 8.81 -7.42
C LYS A 6 -1.57 8.00 -8.27
N GLY A 7 -2.59 8.67 -8.78
CA GLY A 7 -3.60 8.07 -9.64
C GLY A 7 -4.65 9.10 -10.03
N SER A 8 -5.85 8.64 -10.36
CA SER A 8 -6.95 9.54 -10.70
C SER A 8 -8.25 9.20 -10.02
N LEU A 9 -9.03 10.24 -9.76
CA LEU A 9 -10.41 10.16 -9.31
C LEU A 9 -11.32 10.19 -10.53
N SER A 10 -12.20 9.21 -10.69
CA SER A 10 -13.09 9.09 -11.84
C SER A 10 -14.55 9.18 -11.43
N LEU A 11 -15.28 10.10 -12.06
CA LEU A 11 -16.72 10.28 -11.92
C LEU A 11 -17.36 10.29 -13.31
N GLY A 12 -17.92 9.16 -13.72
CA GLY A 12 -18.43 8.98 -15.09
C GLY A 12 -17.33 9.25 -16.12
N LEU A 13 -17.46 10.34 -16.88
CA LEU A 13 -16.49 10.75 -17.90
C LEU A 13 -15.42 11.72 -17.38
N LEU A 14 -15.61 12.27 -16.16
CA LEU A 14 -14.63 13.15 -15.55
C LEU A 14 -13.50 12.32 -14.93
N ASN A 15 -12.26 12.71 -15.22
CA ASN A 15 -11.07 12.09 -14.67
C ASN A 15 -10.15 13.19 -14.11
N ILE A 16 -9.89 13.16 -12.81
CA ILE A 16 -9.11 14.18 -12.09
C ILE A 16 -7.85 13.51 -11.56
N SER A 17 -6.69 13.92 -12.03
CA SER A 17 -5.43 13.36 -11.55
C SER A 17 -5.08 13.90 -10.16
N ILE A 18 -4.82 12.99 -9.21
CA ILE A 18 -4.60 13.31 -7.80
C ILE A 18 -3.36 12.63 -7.20
N LYS A 19 -2.94 13.13 -6.05
CA LYS A 19 -1.93 12.57 -5.16
C LYS A 19 -2.55 12.37 -3.79
N LEU A 20 -2.21 11.26 -3.14
CA LEU A 20 -2.54 11.00 -1.74
C LEU A 20 -1.31 11.23 -0.87
N TYR A 21 -1.52 11.91 0.25
CA TYR A 21 -0.52 12.15 1.28
C TYR A 21 -1.03 11.52 2.58
N SER A 22 -0.17 10.79 3.29
CA SER A 22 -0.56 10.22 4.58
C SER A 22 -0.96 11.34 5.53
N ALA A 23 -2.15 11.25 6.14
CA ALA A 23 -2.55 12.19 7.19
C ALA A 23 -1.96 11.80 8.55
N VAL A 24 -1.59 10.52 8.70
CA VAL A 24 -1.03 9.93 9.92
C VAL A 24 0.36 9.38 9.61
N GLU A 25 1.31 9.62 10.51
CA GLU A 25 2.62 8.95 10.51
C GLU A 25 2.68 8.00 11.69
N GLU A 26 2.72 6.70 11.42
CA GLU A 26 3.04 5.69 12.43
C GLU A 26 4.52 5.83 12.80
N LYS A 27 4.81 6.30 14.02
CA LYS A 27 6.16 6.33 14.57
C LYS A 27 6.41 5.05 15.35
N ASP A 28 6.76 3.99 14.63
CA ASP A 28 7.28 2.79 15.29
C ASP A 28 8.71 3.01 15.76
N ILE A 29 8.96 2.73 17.03
CA ILE A 29 10.30 2.67 17.60
C ILE A 29 10.93 1.36 17.13
N LYS A 30 11.87 1.44 16.20
CA LYS A 30 12.64 0.28 15.73
C LYS A 30 13.79 -0.01 16.69
N PHE A 31 13.82 -1.21 17.24
CA PHE A 31 14.96 -1.70 18.01
C PHE A 31 15.94 -2.41 17.08
N LEU A 32 17.24 -2.12 17.25
CA LEU A 32 18.33 -2.83 16.59
C LEU A 32 18.91 -3.85 17.56
N SER A 33 19.09 -5.09 17.10
CA SER A 33 19.79 -6.12 17.88
C SER A 33 21.30 -5.90 17.76
N LEU A 34 21.95 -5.62 18.89
CA LEU A 34 23.39 -5.44 19.00
C LEU A 34 24.01 -6.62 19.75
N HIS A 35 25.24 -6.99 19.38
CA HIS A 35 26.04 -7.90 20.18
C HIS A 35 26.34 -7.26 21.54
N LYS A 36 26.04 -7.97 22.64
CA LYS A 36 26.04 -7.43 24.00
C LYS A 36 27.38 -6.81 24.42
N GLU A 37 28.50 -7.38 23.98
CA GLU A 37 29.84 -6.98 24.44
C GLU A 37 30.46 -5.90 23.55
N CYS A 38 30.36 -6.03 22.22
CA CYS A 38 30.99 -5.10 21.28
C CYS A 38 30.02 -4.08 20.67
N LEU A 39 28.74 -4.12 21.06
CA LEU A 39 27.66 -3.24 20.59
C LEU A 39 27.53 -3.16 19.05
N THR A 40 28.00 -4.18 18.36
CA THR A 40 27.98 -4.24 16.89
C THR A 40 26.63 -4.83 16.42
N PRO A 41 26.00 -4.29 15.38
CA PRO A 41 24.77 -4.86 14.83
C PRO A 41 24.92 -6.32 14.42
N ILE A 42 23.95 -7.16 14.82
CA ILE A 42 23.91 -8.57 14.44
C ILE A 42 23.63 -8.71 12.94
N LYS A 43 24.39 -9.57 12.26
CA LYS A 43 24.14 -9.98 10.87
C LYS A 43 23.52 -11.38 10.86
N TYR A 44 22.44 -11.54 10.10
CA TYR A 44 21.77 -12.84 9.92
C TYR A 44 22.26 -13.51 8.63
N LYS A 45 22.37 -14.84 8.67
CA LYS A 45 22.59 -15.69 7.49
C LYS A 45 21.49 -16.73 7.42
N LYS A 46 20.96 -16.98 6.22
CA LYS A 46 20.02 -18.07 5.95
C LYS A 46 20.83 -19.36 5.79
N ILE A 47 20.45 -20.44 6.46
CA ILE A 47 21.14 -21.74 6.40
C ILE A 47 20.06 -22.81 6.20
N ALA A 48 20.34 -23.84 5.42
CA ALA A 48 19.45 -24.96 5.17
C ALA A 48 20.04 -26.23 5.82
N PRO A 49 19.67 -26.54 7.08
CA PRO A 49 20.40 -27.49 7.94
C PRO A 49 20.54 -28.89 7.34
N ASP A 50 19.54 -29.33 6.56
CA ASP A 50 19.52 -30.67 5.97
C ASP A 50 20.39 -30.79 4.71
N CYS A 51 20.89 -29.70 4.14
CA CYS A 51 21.70 -29.73 2.92
C CYS A 51 23.06 -29.03 3.05
N THR A 52 23.16 -27.93 3.79
CA THR A 52 24.42 -27.21 3.99
C THR A 52 24.43 -26.37 5.26
N ASP A 53 25.56 -26.39 5.96
CA ASP A 53 25.86 -25.48 7.07
C ASP A 53 26.39 -24.12 6.59
N THR A 54 26.61 -23.96 5.28
CA THR A 54 27.00 -22.66 4.70
C THR A 54 25.78 -21.80 4.43
N GLY A 55 25.97 -20.48 4.47
CA GLY A 55 24.90 -19.54 4.15
C GLY A 55 24.36 -19.77 2.74
N VAL A 56 23.03 -19.77 2.60
CA VAL A 56 22.31 -19.88 1.33
C VAL A 56 22.04 -18.48 0.80
N SER A 57 22.23 -18.27 -0.50
CA SER A 57 21.95 -17.00 -1.16
C SER A 57 20.45 -16.77 -1.34
N ASP A 58 20.02 -15.53 -1.55
CA ASP A 58 18.61 -15.22 -1.77
C ASP A 58 18.07 -15.83 -3.08
N GLU A 59 18.94 -16.10 -4.06
CA GLU A 59 18.59 -16.71 -5.34
C GLU A 59 18.26 -18.21 -5.22
N GLU A 60 18.80 -18.87 -4.19
CA GLU A 60 18.58 -20.29 -3.91
C GLU A 60 17.36 -20.52 -2.99
N VAL A 61 16.76 -19.45 -2.47
CA VAL A 61 15.62 -19.51 -1.55
C VAL A 61 14.31 -19.30 -2.32
N VAL A 62 13.48 -20.34 -2.35
CA VAL A 62 12.13 -20.26 -2.93
C VAL A 62 11.07 -20.01 -1.85
N LYS A 63 9.99 -19.33 -2.22
CA LYS A 63 8.79 -19.21 -1.38
C LYS A 63 7.87 -20.38 -1.68
N ALA A 64 7.28 -20.98 -0.65
CA ALA A 64 6.34 -22.07 -0.83
C ALA A 64 5.17 -21.98 0.15
N TYR A 65 4.01 -22.47 -0.26
CA TYR A 65 2.83 -22.63 0.57
C TYR A 65 2.59 -24.11 0.86
N GLU A 66 2.51 -24.46 2.14
CA GLU A 66 2.21 -25.83 2.57
C GLU A 66 0.70 -26.06 2.59
N TYR A 67 0.19 -26.86 1.65
CA TYR A 67 -1.26 -27.14 1.53
C TYR A 67 -1.68 -28.44 2.22
N ALA A 68 -0.72 -29.29 2.54
CA ALA A 68 -0.90 -30.49 3.35
C ALA A 68 0.46 -30.85 3.99
N PRO A 69 0.49 -31.64 5.08
CA PRO A 69 1.74 -31.99 5.75
C PRO A 69 2.79 -32.50 4.77
N HIS A 70 3.93 -31.82 4.72
CA HIS A 70 5.06 -32.10 3.83
C HIS A 70 4.76 -31.98 2.33
N LYS A 71 3.70 -31.28 1.94
CA LYS A 71 3.36 -30.99 0.54
C LYS A 71 3.31 -29.49 0.29
N TYR A 72 4.15 -29.05 -0.64
CA TYR A 72 4.40 -27.65 -0.90
C TYR A 72 4.01 -27.27 -2.33
N ILE A 73 3.42 -26.09 -2.49
CA ILE A 73 3.30 -25.40 -3.77
C ILE A 73 4.38 -24.32 -3.76
N ILE A 74 5.36 -24.45 -4.65
CA ILE A 74 6.38 -23.42 -4.86
C ILE A 74 5.71 -22.26 -5.59
N VAL A 75 5.95 -21.05 -5.11
CA VAL A 75 5.41 -19.83 -5.68
C VAL A 75 6.58 -18.99 -6.16
N GLU A 76 6.70 -18.84 -7.47
CA GLU A 76 7.74 -17.99 -8.05
C GLU A 76 7.34 -16.51 -7.96
N ASP A 77 8.32 -15.63 -7.76
CA ASP A 77 8.07 -14.19 -7.75
C ASP A 77 7.46 -13.73 -9.09
N LYS A 78 7.82 -14.37 -10.22
CA LYS A 78 7.23 -14.09 -11.54
C LYS A 78 5.74 -14.43 -11.63
N GLU A 79 5.30 -15.51 -10.99
CA GLU A 79 3.89 -15.91 -10.96
C GLU A 79 3.07 -14.93 -10.11
N LEU A 80 3.62 -14.52 -8.96
CA LEU A 80 3.03 -13.47 -8.14
C LEU A 80 2.94 -12.15 -8.90
N GLU A 81 3.98 -11.79 -9.65
CA GLU A 81 4.00 -10.61 -10.48
C GLU A 81 3.02 -10.68 -11.66
N ALA A 82 2.78 -11.86 -12.21
CA ALA A 82 1.78 -12.07 -13.27
C ALA A 82 0.34 -12.03 -12.74
N LEU A 83 0.12 -12.44 -11.49
CA LEU A 83 -1.18 -12.33 -10.80
C LEU A 83 -1.48 -10.91 -10.37
N GLN A 84 -0.47 -10.14 -9.98
CA GLN A 84 -0.60 -8.72 -9.77
C GLN A 84 -0.90 -8.08 -11.13
N LYS A 85 -2.12 -7.57 -11.31
CA LYS A 85 -2.50 -6.79 -12.50
C LYS A 85 -1.66 -5.50 -12.55
N LYS A 86 -0.43 -5.58 -13.07
CA LYS A 86 0.53 -4.46 -13.16
C LYS A 86 -0.04 -3.28 -13.96
N ASP A 87 -1.01 -3.54 -14.83
CA ASP A 87 -1.60 -2.57 -15.74
C ASP A 87 -2.99 -2.06 -15.32
N GLU A 88 -3.50 -2.43 -14.14
CA GLU A 88 -4.76 -1.83 -13.68
C GLU A 88 -4.50 -0.35 -13.37
N PRO A 89 -5.16 0.58 -14.08
CA PRO A 89 -4.90 1.99 -13.88
C PRO A 89 -5.29 2.33 -12.44
N ARG A 90 -4.41 3.08 -11.76
CA ARG A 90 -4.60 3.54 -10.39
C ARG A 90 -5.75 4.56 -10.33
N ILE A 91 -6.98 4.05 -10.40
CA ILE A 91 -8.21 4.84 -10.49
C ILE A 91 -9.06 4.57 -9.26
N ILE A 92 -9.41 5.64 -8.55
CA ILE A 92 -10.45 5.65 -7.53
C ILE A 92 -11.73 6.08 -8.23
N ARG A 93 -12.71 5.18 -8.35
CA ARG A 93 -14.01 5.48 -8.96
C ARG A 93 -14.96 5.98 -7.89
N ILE A 94 -15.53 7.16 -8.09
CA ILE A 94 -16.63 7.66 -7.26
C ILE A 94 -17.89 6.88 -7.65
N SER A 95 -18.39 6.11 -6.72
CA SER A 95 -19.63 5.34 -6.84
C SER A 95 -20.86 6.19 -6.49
N SER A 96 -20.75 7.04 -5.46
CA SER A 96 -21.88 7.80 -4.93
C SER A 96 -21.43 9.00 -4.09
N PHE A 97 -22.40 9.89 -3.83
CA PHE A 97 -22.27 11.01 -2.90
C PHE A 97 -23.25 10.78 -1.76
N ILE A 98 -22.74 10.79 -0.54
CA ILE A 98 -23.49 10.45 0.67
C ILE A 98 -23.39 11.60 1.68
N GLN A 99 -24.28 11.62 2.68
CA GLN A 99 -24.14 12.56 3.79
C GLN A 99 -23.09 12.07 4.79
N ASN A 100 -22.48 13.01 5.53
CA ASN A 100 -21.41 12.68 6.48
C ASN A 100 -21.83 11.71 7.61
N ASN A 101 -23.12 11.61 7.92
CA ASN A 101 -23.67 10.71 8.93
C ASN A 101 -24.05 9.31 8.38
N GLU A 102 -23.86 9.04 7.09
CA GLU A 102 -24.20 7.75 6.47
C GLU A 102 -23.06 6.72 6.57
N ILE A 103 -21.83 7.14 6.92
CA ILE A 103 -20.71 6.23 7.22
C ILE A 103 -20.37 6.31 8.71
N ASP A 104 -20.38 5.16 9.37
CA ASP A 104 -19.85 5.02 10.72
C ASP A 104 -18.32 5.13 10.69
N SER A 105 -17.77 5.97 11.57
CA SER A 105 -16.34 6.16 11.76
C SER A 105 -15.54 4.87 12.00
N ILE A 106 -16.19 3.79 12.47
CA ILE A 106 -15.54 2.48 12.66
C ILE A 106 -15.03 1.86 11.35
N PHE A 107 -15.55 2.29 10.20
CA PHE A 107 -15.10 1.80 8.90
C PHE A 107 -13.85 2.55 8.37
N PHE A 108 -13.36 3.58 9.07
CA PHE A 108 -12.14 4.27 8.69
C PHE A 108 -10.91 3.59 9.27
N ASP A 109 -10.04 3.07 8.39
CA ASP A 109 -8.74 2.49 8.78
C ASP A 109 -7.63 3.55 8.77
N ARG A 110 -7.23 4.00 7.57
CA ARG A 110 -6.18 5.01 7.39
C ARG A 110 -6.69 6.23 6.65
N SER A 111 -6.42 7.41 7.21
CA SER A 111 -6.79 8.68 6.60
C SER A 111 -5.68 9.24 5.71
N TYR A 112 -6.08 9.77 4.55
CA TYR A 112 -5.19 10.38 3.58
C TYR A 112 -5.70 11.77 3.20
N PHE A 113 -4.78 12.72 3.02
CA PHE A 113 -5.09 13.98 2.34
C PHE A 113 -5.00 13.78 0.84
N VAL A 114 -5.97 14.32 0.11
CA VAL A 114 -6.00 14.34 -1.35
C VAL A 114 -5.51 15.70 -1.84
N GLY A 115 -4.77 15.73 -2.94
CA GLY A 115 -4.44 16.97 -3.65
C GLY A 115 -4.27 16.75 -5.15
N PRO A 116 -4.44 17.79 -5.98
CA PRO A 116 -4.36 17.65 -7.43
C PRO A 116 -2.92 17.45 -7.92
N ILE A 117 -2.78 16.79 -9.07
CA ILE A 117 -1.57 16.86 -9.90
C ILE A 117 -1.60 18.17 -10.70
N HIS A 118 -0.42 18.70 -11.05
CA HIS A 118 -0.29 19.91 -11.85
C HIS A 118 -1.13 19.83 -13.13
N GLY A 119 -1.95 20.85 -13.41
CA GLY A 119 -2.88 20.91 -14.54
C GLY A 119 -4.28 20.33 -14.27
N ASN A 120 -4.55 19.81 -13.06
CA ASN A 120 -5.85 19.31 -12.62
C ASN A 120 -6.44 20.12 -11.45
N GLU A 121 -5.92 21.32 -11.18
CA GLU A 121 -6.32 22.14 -10.04
C GLU A 121 -7.77 22.61 -10.16
N ASN A 122 -8.18 23.10 -11.33
CA ASN A 122 -9.54 23.60 -11.58
C ASN A 122 -10.63 22.52 -11.36
N PRO A 123 -10.58 21.35 -12.02
CA PRO A 123 -11.60 20.33 -11.79
C PRO A 123 -11.58 19.78 -10.37
N TYR A 124 -10.41 19.68 -9.74
CA TYR A 124 -10.30 19.29 -8.34
C TYR A 124 -10.96 20.31 -7.41
N LEU A 125 -10.70 21.61 -7.60
CA LEU A 125 -11.25 22.67 -6.78
C LEU A 125 -12.78 22.74 -6.93
N LEU A 126 -13.30 22.61 -8.15
CA LEU A 126 -14.74 22.57 -8.40
C LEU A 126 -15.41 21.41 -7.66
N LEU A 127 -14.82 20.20 -7.71
CA LEU A 127 -15.34 19.06 -6.97
C LEU A 127 -15.31 19.31 -5.46
N LYS A 128 -14.18 19.83 -4.94
CA LYS A 128 -14.04 20.17 -3.51
C LYS A 128 -15.11 21.17 -3.06
N GLU A 129 -15.28 22.27 -3.79
CA GLU A 129 -16.27 23.30 -3.46
C GLU A 129 -17.71 22.76 -3.53
N ALA A 130 -18.00 21.89 -4.50
CA ALA A 130 -19.32 21.26 -4.60
C ALA A 130 -19.62 20.41 -3.37
N LEU A 131 -18.68 19.56 -2.94
CA LEU A 131 -18.80 18.72 -1.75
C LEU A 131 -18.94 19.56 -0.46
N GLU A 132 -18.17 20.64 -0.34
CA GLU A 132 -18.25 21.55 0.81
C GLU A 132 -19.60 22.27 0.87
N LYS A 133 -20.16 22.70 -0.27
CA LYS A 133 -21.47 23.36 -0.32
C LYS A 133 -22.63 22.41 -0.02
N THR A 134 -22.53 21.15 -0.44
CA THR A 134 -23.61 20.16 -0.24
C THR A 134 -23.46 19.35 1.04
N PHE A 135 -22.34 19.50 1.78
CA PHE A 135 -22.01 18.69 2.95
C PHE A 135 -22.03 17.18 2.64
N MET A 136 -21.52 16.81 1.47
CA MET A 136 -21.46 15.41 1.01
C MET A 136 -20.04 14.85 1.07
N LEU A 137 -19.96 13.53 1.25
CA LEU A 137 -18.76 12.72 1.09
C LEU A 137 -18.83 11.90 -0.20
N ILE A 138 -17.67 11.51 -0.73
CA ILE A 138 -17.56 10.60 -1.88
C ILE A 138 -17.20 9.19 -1.41
N VAL A 139 -17.83 8.19 -2.01
CA VAL A 139 -17.55 6.75 -1.80
C VAL A 139 -17.07 6.13 -3.09
#